data_AF-A0A8J4AT59-F1
#
_entry.id   AF-A0A8J4AT59-F1
#
_cell.length_a   1.000
_cell.length_b   1.000
_cell.length_c   1.000
_cell.angle_alpha   90.00
_cell.angle_beta   90.00
_cell.angle_gamma   90.00
#
_symmetry.space_group_name_H-M   'P 1'
#
loop_
_entity.id
_entity.type
_entity.pdbx_description
1 polymer ?
#
loop_
_entity_poly.entity_id
_entity_poly.type
_entity_poly.pdbx_seq_one_letter_code
_entity_poly.pdbx_strand_id
1 'polypeptide(L)'
;MPFLSPDIQTATIAIEYHHKLAAFFRSKPRIILGSSSIARKQIMDELAVEHRFTYEVKTADINEKAIRDPSPDKLVSLLARAKKDAIIQKMKDEGEEMRGFLITCDQVVAHEDRILEKPCSIDEVHEYIEGYSRSPASTVGAVLVTDLLSGREVEEVERAFVHMKPVPPEVQDKLIAEGTVFYCAGGLMIEHPLMEPHIERMDGSICSVMGLPKHVVLRLMVEAAGM
;
A
#
# COMPACT_ATOMS: atom_id res chain seq x y z
N MET A 1 -19.91 -1.10 10.93
CA MET A 1 -19.01 -1.83 10.03
C MET A 1 -18.61 -3.12 10.72
N PRO A 2 -19.01 -4.31 10.23
CA PRO A 2 -18.43 -5.52 10.76
C PRO A 2 -16.99 -5.58 10.23
N PHE A 3 -16.03 -5.46 11.12
CA PHE A 3 -14.63 -5.68 10.81
C PHE A 3 -14.49 -7.07 10.19
N LEU A 4 -13.97 -7.13 8.97
CA LEU A 4 -13.42 -8.33 8.36
C LEU A 4 -12.47 -8.98 9.39
N SER A 5 -12.48 -10.32 9.43
CA SER A 5 -11.72 -11.14 10.38
C SER A 5 -10.28 -10.65 10.60
N PRO A 6 -9.72 -10.80 11.82
CA PRO A 6 -8.34 -10.39 12.09
C PRO A 6 -7.38 -10.98 11.05
N ASP A 7 -6.51 -10.11 10.52
CA ASP A 7 -5.49 -10.48 9.53
C ASP A 7 -4.53 -11.52 10.15
N ILE A 8 -4.69 -12.78 9.73
CA ILE A 8 -3.95 -13.93 10.26
C ILE A 8 -2.45 -13.74 10.04
N GLN A 9 -2.02 -13.18 8.90
CA GLN A 9 -0.60 -12.96 8.60
C GLN A 9 0.00 -11.95 9.56
N THR A 10 -0.73 -10.87 9.85
CA THR A 10 -0.31 -9.85 10.83
C THR A 10 -0.21 -10.45 12.23
N ALA A 11 -1.17 -11.29 12.64
CA ALA A 11 -1.09 -11.99 13.92
C ALA A 11 0.09 -12.97 14.00
N THR A 12 0.38 -13.71 12.93
CA THR A 12 1.53 -14.62 12.85
C THR A 12 2.85 -13.87 13.01
N ILE A 13 3.06 -12.78 12.27
CA ILE A 13 4.26 -11.95 12.40
C ILE A 13 4.34 -11.34 13.80
N ALA A 14 3.24 -10.86 14.36
CA ALA A 14 3.23 -10.31 15.72
C ALA A 14 3.66 -11.33 16.77
N ILE A 15 3.37 -12.62 16.58
CA ILE A 15 3.83 -13.72 17.44
C ILE A 15 5.31 -14.02 17.19
N GLU A 16 5.69 -14.25 15.93
CA GLU A 16 7.05 -14.62 15.54
C GLU A 16 8.07 -13.54 15.91
N TYR A 17 7.70 -12.27 15.73
CA TYR A 17 8.54 -11.10 16.00
C TYR A 17 8.22 -10.41 17.32
N HIS A 18 7.40 -11.01 18.19
CA HIS A 18 6.87 -10.35 19.39
C HIS A 18 7.95 -9.63 20.22
N HIS A 19 9.01 -10.35 20.58
CA HIS A 19 10.10 -9.80 21.39
C HIS A 19 10.89 -8.71 20.64
N LYS A 20 11.09 -8.87 19.33
CA LYS A 20 11.84 -7.92 18.50
C LYS A 20 11.03 -6.63 18.29
N LEU A 21 9.75 -6.73 17.98
CA LEU A 21 8.84 -5.58 17.86
C LEU A 21 8.74 -4.83 19.20
N ALA A 22 8.59 -5.54 20.31
CA ALA A 22 8.55 -4.93 21.63
C ALA A 22 9.86 -4.21 22.00
N ALA A 23 11.01 -4.72 21.55
CA ALA A 23 12.29 -4.03 21.74
C ALA A 23 12.44 -2.83 20.79
N PHE A 24 12.05 -2.98 19.52
CA PHE A 24 12.06 -1.92 18.51
C PHE A 24 11.22 -0.72 18.95
N PHE A 25 9.94 -0.91 19.28
CA PHE A 25 9.10 0.23 19.67
C PHE A 25 9.47 0.82 21.03
N ARG A 26 10.08 0.05 21.94
CA ARG A 26 10.60 0.55 23.22
C ARG A 26 11.75 1.54 23.05
N SER A 27 12.55 1.42 22.00
CA SER A 27 13.59 2.41 21.69
C SER A 27 13.03 3.73 21.14
N LYS A 28 11.70 3.83 20.97
CA LYS A 28 10.99 5.00 20.43
C LYS A 28 11.62 5.51 19.13
N PRO A 29 11.73 4.66 18.10
CA PRO A 29 12.36 5.04 16.85
C PRO A 29 11.55 6.15 16.17
N ARG A 30 12.25 7.08 15.51
CA ARG A 30 11.60 7.99 14.55
C ARG A 30 11.16 7.16 13.35
N ILE A 31 9.87 7.19 13.03
CA ILE A 31 9.28 6.48 11.89
C ILE A 31 8.67 7.51 10.95
N ILE A 32 8.94 7.38 9.66
CA ILE A 32 8.47 8.30 8.62
C ILE A 32 7.73 7.50 7.57
N LEU A 33 6.45 7.82 7.34
CA LEU A 33 5.67 7.33 6.21
C LEU A 33 5.90 8.23 4.99
N GLY A 34 6.56 7.68 3.99
CA GLY A 34 6.89 8.28 2.71
C GLY A 34 5.75 8.33 1.69
N SER A 35 4.50 8.54 2.11
CA SER A 35 3.31 8.39 1.27
C SER A 35 2.23 9.44 1.55
N SER A 36 1.61 9.94 0.48
CA SER A 36 0.44 10.84 0.54
C SER A 36 -0.91 10.10 0.58
N SER A 37 -0.94 8.79 0.29
CA SER A 37 -2.16 7.99 0.20
C SER A 37 -2.95 7.97 1.52
N ILE A 38 -4.26 8.23 1.43
CA ILE A 38 -5.19 8.20 2.57
C ILE A 38 -5.29 6.78 3.14
N ALA A 39 -5.45 5.76 2.28
CA ALA A 39 -5.55 4.37 2.70
C ALA A 39 -4.31 3.91 3.49
N ARG A 40 -3.11 4.27 3.01
CA ARG A 40 -1.85 3.91 3.69
C ARG A 40 -1.68 4.64 5.03
N LYS A 41 -2.18 5.88 5.14
CA LYS A 41 -2.20 6.61 6.43
C LYS A 41 -3.13 5.95 7.43
N GLN A 42 -4.35 5.56 7.01
CA GLN A 42 -5.29 4.85 7.87
C GLN A 42 -4.68 3.55 8.43
N ILE A 43 -3.98 2.78 7.58
CA ILE A 43 -3.28 1.57 8.02
C ILE A 43 -2.15 1.87 9.01
N MET A 44 -1.35 2.92 8.78
CA MET A 44 -0.31 3.33 9.72
C MET A 44 -0.88 3.87 11.04
N ASP A 45 -2.03 4.55 11.01
CA ASP A 45 -2.71 5.01 12.22
C ASP A 45 -3.15 3.83 13.09
N GLU A 46 -3.69 2.77 12.48
CA GLU A 46 -4.04 1.53 13.18
C GLU A 46 -2.81 0.87 13.82
N LEU A 47 -1.70 0.75 13.06
CA LEU A 47 -0.44 0.22 13.59
C LEU A 47 0.12 1.08 14.73
N ALA A 48 0.05 2.40 14.59
CA ALA A 48 0.52 3.35 15.59
C ALA A 48 -0.26 3.21 16.91
N VAL A 49 -1.58 3.01 16.83
CA VAL A 49 -2.44 2.73 17.99
C VAL A 49 -2.11 1.37 18.60
N GLU A 50 -2.00 0.32 17.78
CA GLU A 50 -1.76 -1.06 18.22
C GLU A 50 -0.41 -1.20 18.95
N HIS A 51 0.65 -0.60 18.39
CA HIS A 51 2.01 -0.72 18.89
C HIS A 51 2.49 0.50 19.70
N ARG A 52 1.63 1.50 19.89
CA ARG A 52 1.87 2.71 20.70
C ARG A 52 3.10 3.51 20.26
N PHE A 53 3.21 3.76 18.95
CA PHE A 53 4.24 4.66 18.39
C PHE A 53 3.60 5.88 17.72
N THR A 54 4.45 6.83 17.33
CA THR A 54 4.07 7.99 16.50
C THR A 54 4.91 7.98 15.23
N TYR A 55 4.37 8.49 14.14
CA TYR A 55 5.09 8.61 12.88
C TYR A 55 4.89 9.99 12.25
N GLU A 56 5.80 10.37 11.37
CA GLU A 56 5.72 11.56 10.54
C GLU A 56 5.34 11.20 9.12
N VAL A 57 4.72 12.11 8.38
CA VAL A 57 4.47 11.93 6.95
C VAL A 57 5.41 12.83 6.15
N LYS A 58 6.13 12.26 5.20
CA LYS A 58 6.87 13.00 4.18
C LYS A 58 6.46 12.50 2.80
N THR A 59 6.21 13.42 1.87
CA THR A 59 5.79 13.07 0.52
C THR A 59 6.90 13.36 -0.46
N ALA A 60 7.13 12.44 -1.38
CA ALA A 60 7.99 12.66 -2.53
C ALA A 60 7.24 13.51 -3.58
N ASP A 61 7.95 14.44 -4.22
CA ASP A 61 7.47 15.13 -5.41
C ASP A 61 8.20 14.55 -6.62
N ILE A 62 7.71 13.42 -7.11
CA ILE A 62 8.28 12.71 -8.26
C ILE A 62 7.26 12.60 -9.38
N ASN A 63 7.75 12.67 -10.61
CA ASN A 63 6.95 12.34 -11.78
C ASN A 63 6.87 10.82 -11.95
N GLU A 64 5.97 10.17 -11.21
CA GLU A 64 5.74 8.71 -11.27
C GLU A 64 5.47 8.24 -12.70
N LYS A 65 4.90 9.10 -13.57
CA LYS A 65 4.61 8.77 -14.97
C LYS A 65 5.86 8.56 -15.84
N ALA A 66 7.01 9.09 -15.43
CA ALA A 66 8.27 8.93 -16.14
C ALA A 66 8.97 7.60 -15.85
N ILE A 67 8.59 6.91 -14.77
CA ILE A 67 9.17 5.63 -14.38
C ILE A 67 8.24 4.52 -14.91
N ARG A 68 8.75 3.69 -15.81
CA ARG A 68 7.96 2.66 -16.48
C ARG A 68 8.78 1.37 -16.57
N ASP A 69 8.16 0.26 -16.25
CA ASP A 69 8.67 -1.08 -16.48
C ASP A 69 7.47 -1.99 -16.82
N PRO A 70 7.59 -2.88 -17.81
CA PRO A 70 6.50 -3.80 -18.15
C PRO A 70 6.20 -4.83 -17.06
N SER A 71 7.15 -5.11 -16.16
CA SER A 71 6.93 -5.97 -15.00
C SER A 71 6.33 -5.13 -13.87
N PRO A 72 5.11 -5.44 -13.40
CA PRO A 72 4.49 -4.74 -12.28
C PRO A 72 5.38 -4.74 -11.04
N ASP A 73 5.98 -5.89 -10.72
CA ASP A 73 6.85 -6.11 -9.58
C ASP A 73 8.07 -5.18 -9.62
N LYS A 74 8.74 -5.07 -10.78
CA LYS A 74 9.86 -4.14 -10.95
C LYS A 74 9.41 -2.69 -10.90
N LEU A 75 8.28 -2.36 -11.52
CA LEU A 75 7.76 -1.00 -11.55
C LEU A 75 7.53 -0.46 -10.14
N VAL A 76 6.87 -1.24 -9.27
CA VAL A 76 6.56 -0.78 -7.91
C VAL A 76 7.81 -0.65 -7.05
N SER A 77 8.80 -1.54 -7.20
CA SER A 77 10.11 -1.39 -6.54
C SER A 77 10.85 -0.14 -7.01
N LEU A 78 10.86 0.14 -8.32
CA LEU A 78 11.48 1.36 -8.88
C LEU A 78 10.81 2.62 -8.34
N LEU A 79 9.47 2.64 -8.28
CA LEU A 79 8.71 3.77 -7.77
C LEU A 79 8.93 3.97 -6.26
N ALA A 80 8.92 2.92 -5.45
CA ALA A 80 9.21 3.00 -4.02
C ALA A 80 10.62 3.57 -3.77
N ARG A 81 11.63 3.10 -4.51
CA ARG A 81 13.01 3.59 -4.43
C ARG A 81 13.14 5.05 -4.87
N ALA A 82 12.50 5.44 -5.96
CA ALA A 82 12.48 6.83 -6.42
C ALA A 82 11.84 7.77 -5.38
N LYS A 83 10.76 7.33 -4.71
CA LYS A 83 10.15 8.09 -3.60
C LYS A 83 11.13 8.25 -2.44
N LYS A 84 11.83 7.18 -2.07
CA LYS A 84 12.86 7.20 -1.02
C LYS A 84 13.97 8.18 -1.36
N ASP A 85 14.54 8.09 -2.56
CA ASP A 85 15.64 8.98 -2.98
C ASP A 85 15.21 10.45 -2.97
N ALA A 86 14.02 10.76 -3.48
CA ALA A 86 13.49 12.12 -3.49
C ALA A 86 13.25 12.67 -2.07
N ILE A 87 12.70 11.86 -1.16
CA ILE A 87 12.47 12.27 0.23
C ILE A 87 13.80 12.49 0.94
N ILE A 88 14.77 11.58 0.79
CA ILE A 88 16.10 11.72 1.39
C ILE A 88 16.79 12.99 0.87
N GLN A 89 16.72 13.26 -0.44
CA GLN A 89 17.31 14.47 -1.00
C GLN A 89 16.67 15.72 -0.40
N LYS A 90 15.34 15.77 -0.34
CA LYS A 90 14.61 16.88 0.30
C LYS A 90 15.01 17.09 1.76
N MET A 91 15.10 16.01 2.54
CA MET A 91 15.53 16.08 3.94
C MET A 91 16.97 16.63 4.06
N LYS A 92 17.87 16.28 3.13
CA LYS A 92 19.25 16.81 3.11
C LYS A 92 19.25 18.32 2.79
N ASP A 93 18.46 18.72 1.81
CA ASP A 93 18.35 20.12 1.39
C ASP A 93 17.76 20.99 2.52
N GLU A 94 16.84 20.43 3.32
CA GLU A 94 16.25 21.07 4.50
C GLU A 94 17.15 20.98 5.77
N GLY A 95 18.31 20.31 5.68
CA GLY A 95 19.25 20.15 6.80
C GLY A 95 18.72 19.26 7.93
N GLU A 96 17.79 18.36 7.63
CA GLU A 96 17.22 17.43 8.61
C GLU A 96 18.20 16.34 9.06
N GLU A 97 18.01 15.85 10.28
CA GLU A 97 18.75 14.70 10.78
C GLU A 97 18.40 13.43 9.99
N MET A 98 19.42 12.76 9.44
CA MET A 98 19.31 11.47 8.74
C MET A 98 19.25 10.33 9.76
N ARG A 99 18.17 10.30 10.53
CA ARG A 99 17.94 9.28 11.55
C ARG A 99 16.48 8.87 11.58
N GLY A 100 16.25 7.58 11.82
CA GLY A 100 14.93 6.96 11.83
C GLY A 100 14.73 6.02 10.66
N PHE A 101 13.51 5.49 10.54
CA PHE A 101 13.13 4.54 9.51
C PHE A 101 12.16 5.20 8.54
N LEU A 102 12.55 5.30 7.27
CA LEU A 102 11.72 5.80 6.18
C LEU A 102 11.03 4.63 5.49
N ILE A 103 9.70 4.64 5.49
CA ILE A 103 8.85 3.65 4.84
C ILE A 103 8.32 4.26 3.54
N THR A 104 8.75 3.74 2.41
CA THR A 104 8.22 4.14 1.09
C THR A 104 7.54 2.97 0.43
N CYS A 105 6.54 3.27 -0.38
CA CYS A 105 5.73 2.23 -0.99
C CYS A 105 5.09 2.73 -2.28
N ASP A 106 4.88 1.77 -3.17
CA ASP A 106 4.12 1.96 -4.38
C ASP A 106 3.22 0.76 -4.65
N GLN A 107 2.15 0.96 -5.41
CA GLN A 107 1.23 -0.10 -5.75
C GLN A 107 0.57 0.20 -7.08
N VAL A 108 0.46 -0.84 -7.90
CA VAL A 108 -0.35 -0.83 -9.12
C VAL A 108 -1.45 -1.88 -9.04
N VAL A 109 -2.52 -1.67 -9.81
CA VAL A 109 -3.51 -2.71 -10.10
C VAL A 109 -3.13 -3.36 -11.41
N ALA A 110 -3.25 -4.69 -11.50
CA ALA A 110 -3.06 -5.45 -12.72
C ALA A 110 -4.23 -6.39 -12.97
N HIS A 111 -4.68 -6.46 -14.22
CA HIS A 111 -5.78 -7.31 -14.67
C HIS A 111 -5.47 -7.82 -16.08
N GLU A 112 -5.59 -9.12 -16.32
CA GLU A 112 -5.28 -9.76 -17.61
C GLU A 112 -3.92 -9.29 -18.21
N ASP A 113 -2.86 -9.37 -17.41
CA ASP A 113 -1.48 -8.96 -17.76
C ASP A 113 -1.29 -7.47 -18.11
N ARG A 114 -2.29 -6.61 -17.85
CA ARG A 114 -2.21 -5.16 -18.03
C ARG A 114 -2.13 -4.46 -16.68
N ILE A 115 -1.25 -3.48 -16.58
CA ILE A 115 -1.26 -2.52 -15.47
C ILE A 115 -2.41 -1.53 -15.72
N LEU A 116 -3.33 -1.45 -14.76
CA LEU A 116 -4.46 -0.53 -14.79
C LEU A 116 -4.10 0.75 -14.03
N GLU A 117 -4.13 1.87 -14.74
CA GLU A 117 -4.00 3.20 -14.17
C GLU A 117 -5.34 3.65 -13.55
N LYS A 118 -5.37 4.84 -12.98
CA LYS A 118 -6.63 5.48 -12.58
C LYS A 118 -7.49 5.72 -13.82
N PRO A 119 -8.79 5.36 -13.82
CA PRO A 119 -9.62 5.56 -14.98
C PRO A 119 -9.72 7.05 -15.32
N CYS A 120 -9.71 7.38 -16.60
CA CYS A 120 -9.80 8.74 -17.14
C CYS A 120 -11.15 9.02 -17.80
N SER A 121 -12.00 8.00 -17.96
CA SER A 121 -13.32 8.12 -18.57
C SER A 121 -14.34 7.19 -17.91
N ILE A 122 -15.62 7.48 -18.12
CA ILE A 122 -16.74 6.62 -17.71
C ILE A 122 -16.61 5.23 -18.35
N ASP A 123 -16.25 5.18 -19.63
CA ASP A 123 -16.06 3.92 -20.37
C ASP A 123 -14.96 3.05 -19.75
N GLU A 124 -13.85 3.65 -19.29
CA GLU A 124 -12.79 2.90 -18.58
C GLU A 124 -13.26 2.36 -17.22
N VAL A 125 -14.10 3.11 -16.50
CA VAL A 125 -14.68 2.61 -15.24
C VAL A 125 -15.52 1.36 -15.51
N HIS A 126 -16.37 1.38 -16.53
CA HIS A 126 -17.15 0.21 -16.93
C HIS A 126 -16.26 -0.94 -17.40
N GLU A 127 -15.27 -0.69 -18.26
CA GLU A 127 -14.32 -1.71 -18.74
C GLU A 127 -13.64 -2.44 -17.56
N TYR A 128 -13.12 -1.67 -16.59
CA TYR A 128 -12.41 -2.22 -15.45
C TYR A 128 -13.34 -3.02 -14.55
N ILE A 129 -14.46 -2.44 -14.10
CA ILE A 129 -15.36 -3.08 -13.14
C ILE A 129 -15.99 -4.34 -13.72
N GLU A 130 -16.42 -4.32 -14.98
CA GLU A 130 -16.96 -5.52 -15.64
C GLU A 130 -15.89 -6.60 -15.81
N GLY A 131 -14.64 -6.20 -16.08
CA GLY A 131 -13.49 -7.08 -16.18
C GLY A 131 -13.28 -7.94 -14.93
N TYR A 132 -13.39 -7.34 -13.75
CA TYR A 132 -13.13 -8.01 -12.47
C TYR A 132 -14.04 -9.20 -12.15
N SER A 133 -15.19 -9.30 -12.84
CA SER A 133 -16.07 -10.46 -12.72
C SER A 133 -15.70 -11.64 -13.63
N ARG A 134 -14.87 -11.40 -14.66
CA ARG A 134 -14.40 -12.42 -15.60
C ARG A 134 -13.10 -13.05 -15.14
N SER A 135 -12.20 -12.23 -14.59
CA SER A 135 -10.93 -12.67 -14.03
C SER A 135 -10.56 -11.78 -12.83
N PRO A 136 -9.82 -12.30 -11.85
CA PRO A 136 -9.51 -11.53 -10.65
C PRO A 136 -8.60 -10.34 -10.96
N ALA A 137 -8.90 -9.20 -10.35
CA ALA A 137 -7.93 -8.11 -10.25
C ALA A 137 -6.79 -8.54 -9.32
N SER A 138 -5.58 -8.06 -9.57
CA SER A 138 -4.48 -8.18 -8.63
C SER A 138 -3.91 -6.82 -8.27
N THR A 139 -3.51 -6.64 -7.01
CA THR A 139 -2.66 -5.52 -6.60
C THR A 139 -1.24 -6.03 -6.47
N VAL A 140 -0.27 -5.25 -6.95
CA VAL A 140 1.15 -5.53 -6.80
C VAL A 140 1.72 -4.33 -6.06
N GLY A 141 2.26 -4.54 -4.87
CA GLY A 141 2.75 -3.46 -4.02
C GLY A 141 4.17 -3.73 -3.53
N ALA A 142 5.00 -2.70 -3.56
CA ALA A 142 6.31 -2.71 -2.90
C ALA A 142 6.25 -1.92 -1.60
N VAL A 143 6.83 -2.47 -0.54
CA VAL A 143 7.14 -1.76 0.69
C VAL A 143 8.65 -1.80 0.90
N LEU A 144 9.25 -0.63 1.03
CA LEU A 144 10.67 -0.42 1.25
C LEU A 144 10.88 0.32 2.57
N VAL A 145 11.63 -0.28 3.48
CA VAL A 145 12.05 0.37 4.73
C VAL A 145 13.54 0.67 4.65
N THR A 146 13.89 1.93 4.88
CA THR A 146 15.27 2.43 4.90
C THR A 146 15.63 2.92 6.29
N ASP A 147 16.68 2.35 6.90
CA ASP A 147 17.33 2.95 8.06
C ASP A 147 18.17 4.15 7.58
N LEU A 148 17.73 5.35 7.92
CA LEU A 148 18.36 6.59 7.47
C LEU A 148 19.77 6.79 8.03
N LEU A 149 20.11 6.13 9.14
CA LEU A 149 21.43 6.26 9.77
C LEU A 149 22.46 5.34 9.09
N SER A 150 22.12 4.05 8.92
CA SER A 150 23.04 3.07 8.34
C SER A 150 22.98 3.00 6.81
N GLY A 151 21.90 3.50 6.21
CA GLY A 151 21.59 3.33 4.79
C GLY A 151 21.09 1.93 4.44
N ARG A 152 20.80 1.09 5.43
CA ARG A 152 20.27 -0.26 5.19
C ARG A 152 18.87 -0.18 4.60
N GLU A 153 18.64 -0.95 3.55
CA GLU A 153 17.37 -1.07 2.86
C GLU A 153 16.87 -2.52 2.90
N VAL A 154 15.61 -2.69 3.24
CA VAL A 154 14.89 -3.98 3.16
C VAL A 154 13.56 -3.76 2.46
N GLU A 155 13.25 -4.62 1.51
CA GLU A 155 12.11 -4.46 0.60
C GLU A 155 11.35 -5.77 0.50
N GLU A 156 10.03 -5.67 0.35
CA GLU A 156 9.19 -6.78 -0.08
C GLU A 156 8.19 -6.31 -1.13
N VAL A 157 8.01 -7.16 -2.14
CA VAL A 157 6.94 -7.01 -3.13
C VAL A 157 5.93 -8.11 -2.86
N GLU A 158 4.68 -7.71 -2.63
CA GLU A 158 3.57 -8.64 -2.39
C GLU A 158 2.50 -8.45 -3.46
N ARG A 159 1.81 -9.54 -3.77
CA ARG A 159 0.67 -9.55 -4.68
C ARG A 159 -0.57 -10.07 -3.96
N ALA A 160 -1.66 -9.33 -4.03
CA ALA A 160 -2.97 -9.77 -3.57
C ALA A 160 -3.93 -9.89 -4.76
N PHE A 161 -4.91 -10.80 -4.67
CA PHE A 161 -5.93 -10.98 -5.70
C PHE A 161 -7.33 -10.77 -5.13
N VAL A 162 -8.19 -10.11 -5.92
CA VAL A 162 -9.58 -9.82 -5.56
C VAL A 162 -10.48 -10.53 -6.57
N HIS A 163 -11.28 -11.48 -6.08
CA HIS A 163 -12.25 -12.22 -6.86
C HIS A 163 -13.62 -11.59 -6.64
N MET A 164 -14.27 -11.16 -7.73
CA MET A 164 -15.51 -10.39 -7.65
C MET A 164 -16.64 -11.05 -8.44
N LYS A 165 -17.87 -10.89 -7.95
CA LYS A 165 -19.08 -11.14 -8.72
C LYS A 165 -19.32 -9.98 -9.69
N PRO A 166 -20.17 -10.17 -10.71
CA PRO A 166 -20.67 -9.05 -11.51
C PRO A 166 -21.23 -7.92 -10.62
N VAL A 167 -20.77 -6.70 -10.90
CA VAL A 167 -21.25 -5.47 -10.26
C VAL A 167 -22.36 -4.88 -11.15
N PRO A 168 -23.59 -4.73 -10.65
CA PRO A 168 -24.70 -4.21 -11.43
C PRO A 168 -24.43 -2.80 -11.99
N PRO A 169 -24.93 -2.45 -13.19
CA PRO A 169 -24.74 -1.13 -13.77
C PRO A 169 -25.15 0.02 -12.84
N GLU A 170 -26.24 -0.14 -12.10
CA GLU A 170 -26.73 0.85 -11.13
C GLU A 170 -25.74 1.15 -9.98
N VAL A 171 -24.84 0.22 -9.65
CA VAL A 171 -23.77 0.41 -8.67
C VAL A 171 -22.63 1.17 -9.32
N GLN A 172 -22.27 0.81 -10.55
CA GLN A 172 -21.23 1.49 -11.33
C GLN A 172 -21.60 2.97 -11.53
N ASP A 173 -22.85 3.27 -11.91
CA ASP A 173 -23.35 4.63 -12.11
C ASP A 173 -23.24 5.48 -10.83
N LYS A 174 -23.50 4.88 -9.67
CA LYS A 174 -23.35 5.57 -8.37
C LYS A 174 -21.89 5.89 -8.07
N LEU A 175 -20.99 4.94 -8.29
CA LEU A 175 -19.54 5.15 -8.11
C LEU A 175 -19.01 6.25 -9.03
N ILE A 176 -19.47 6.27 -10.28
CA ILE A 176 -19.14 7.31 -11.27
C ILE A 176 -19.67 8.66 -10.81
N ALA A 177 -20.92 8.72 -10.34
CA ALA A 177 -21.53 9.95 -9.85
C ALA A 177 -20.84 10.51 -8.60
N GLU A 178 -20.36 9.64 -7.71
CA GLU A 178 -19.54 10.01 -6.55
C GLU A 178 -18.14 10.50 -6.95
N GLY A 179 -17.59 9.97 -8.05
CA GLY A 179 -16.33 10.41 -8.66
C GLY A 179 -15.07 9.90 -7.95
N THR A 180 -15.20 9.25 -6.79
CA THR A 180 -14.09 8.66 -6.03
C THR A 180 -13.35 7.58 -6.83
N VAL A 181 -14.06 6.86 -7.70
CA VAL A 181 -13.51 5.80 -8.58
C VAL A 181 -12.37 6.30 -9.48
N PHE A 182 -12.41 7.57 -9.92
CA PHE A 182 -11.38 8.17 -10.77
C PHE A 182 -10.05 8.45 -10.04
N TYR A 183 -10.04 8.37 -8.70
CA TYR A 183 -8.84 8.57 -7.90
C TYR A 183 -8.16 7.26 -7.48
N CYS A 184 -8.79 6.10 -7.75
CA CYS A 184 -8.30 4.78 -7.40
C CYS A 184 -7.72 4.06 -8.63
N ALA A 185 -6.52 3.47 -8.48
CA ALA A 185 -5.92 2.69 -9.56
C ALA A 185 -6.84 1.53 -9.95
N GLY A 186 -7.07 1.34 -11.25
CA GLY A 186 -8.05 0.39 -11.78
C GLY A 186 -9.49 0.63 -11.33
N GLY A 187 -9.82 1.75 -10.67
CA GLY A 187 -11.12 1.92 -10.02
C GLY A 187 -11.43 0.85 -8.96
N LEU A 188 -10.41 0.13 -8.46
CA LEU A 188 -10.57 -0.99 -7.55
C LEU A 188 -10.75 -0.47 -6.12
N MET A 189 -12.00 -0.24 -5.72
CA MET A 189 -12.38 0.32 -4.42
C MET A 189 -12.97 -0.75 -3.49
N ILE A 190 -12.14 -1.67 -2.99
CA ILE A 190 -12.63 -2.83 -2.24
C ILE A 190 -13.30 -2.48 -0.90
N GLU A 191 -12.92 -1.34 -0.32
CA GLU A 191 -13.45 -0.81 0.94
C GLU A 191 -14.76 -0.03 0.76
N HIS A 192 -15.16 0.22 -0.50
CA HIS A 192 -16.36 1.01 -0.77
C HIS A 192 -17.61 0.22 -0.41
N PRO A 193 -18.59 0.78 0.33
CA PRO A 193 -19.80 0.07 0.73
C PRO A 193 -20.63 -0.48 -0.44
N LEU A 194 -20.51 0.14 -1.62
CA LEU A 194 -21.17 -0.34 -2.83
C LEU A 194 -20.41 -1.48 -3.52
N MET A 195 -19.09 -1.61 -3.32
CA MET A 195 -18.25 -2.63 -3.95
C MET A 195 -18.06 -3.85 -3.06
N GLU A 196 -17.95 -3.65 -1.73
CA GLU A 196 -17.75 -4.70 -0.72
C GLU A 196 -18.70 -5.91 -0.91
N PRO A 197 -20.02 -5.74 -1.15
CA PRO A 197 -20.95 -6.87 -1.33
C PRO A 197 -20.67 -7.74 -2.56
N HIS A 198 -19.88 -7.24 -3.51
CA HIS A 198 -19.53 -7.93 -4.75
C HIS A 198 -18.19 -8.66 -4.67
N ILE A 199 -17.46 -8.57 -3.55
CA ILE A 199 -16.23 -9.32 -3.34
C ILE A 199 -16.58 -10.74 -2.88
N GLU A 200 -16.17 -11.74 -3.65
CA GLU A 200 -16.34 -13.15 -3.26
C GLU A 200 -15.27 -13.59 -2.29
N ARG A 201 -14.03 -13.19 -2.59
CA ARG A 201 -12.82 -13.69 -1.92
C ARG A 201 -11.65 -12.78 -2.22
N MET A 202 -10.74 -12.68 -1.26
CA MET A 202 -9.42 -12.10 -1.45
C MET A 202 -8.34 -13.14 -1.16
N ASP A 203 -7.33 -13.19 -2.01
CA ASP A 203 -6.06 -13.88 -1.76
C ASP A 203 -5.04 -12.84 -1.31
N GLY A 204 -4.64 -12.89 -0.04
CA GLY A 204 -3.88 -11.83 0.62
C GLY A 204 -4.75 -11.00 1.56
N SER A 205 -4.12 -10.12 2.34
CA SER A 205 -4.84 -9.31 3.33
C SER A 205 -5.50 -8.07 2.71
N ILE A 206 -6.54 -7.55 3.36
CA ILE A 206 -7.16 -6.27 2.97
C ILE A 206 -6.13 -5.14 2.91
N CYS A 207 -5.19 -5.11 3.86
CA CYS A 207 -4.11 -4.12 3.89
C CYS A 207 -3.16 -4.26 2.70
N SER A 208 -2.98 -5.48 2.19
CA SER A 208 -2.20 -5.75 0.96
C SER A 208 -2.90 -5.16 -0.26
N VAL A 209 -4.23 -5.29 -0.36
CA VAL A 209 -5.02 -4.69 -1.46
C VAL A 209 -5.06 -3.16 -1.33
N MET A 210 -5.14 -2.63 -0.11
CA MET A 210 -5.11 -1.19 0.17
C MET A 210 -3.71 -0.56 0.03
N GLY A 211 -2.68 -1.38 -0.20
CA GLY A 211 -1.33 -0.95 -0.56
C GLY A 211 -0.38 -0.65 0.57
N LEU A 212 -0.64 -1.18 1.77
CA LEU A 212 0.35 -1.22 2.85
C LEU A 212 0.13 -2.44 3.77
N PRO A 213 0.64 -3.63 3.42
CA PRO A 213 0.49 -4.82 4.24
C PRO A 213 1.13 -4.65 5.62
N LYS A 214 0.32 -4.69 6.69
CA LYS A 214 0.77 -4.48 8.07
C LYS A 214 1.88 -5.44 8.49
N HIS A 215 1.69 -6.71 8.19
CA HIS A 215 2.64 -7.77 8.52
C HIS A 215 4.02 -7.53 7.87
N VAL A 216 4.05 -7.11 6.62
CA VAL A 216 5.27 -6.70 5.90
C VAL A 216 5.91 -5.49 6.57
N VAL A 217 5.14 -4.43 6.84
CA VAL A 217 5.67 -3.21 7.49
C VAL A 217 6.34 -3.52 8.82
N LEU A 218 5.67 -4.28 9.70
CA LEU A 218 6.20 -4.66 11.00
C LEU A 218 7.49 -5.47 10.87
N ARG A 219 7.52 -6.46 9.98
CA ARG A 219 8.69 -7.31 9.74
C ARG A 219 9.87 -6.48 9.23
N LEU A 220 9.65 -5.69 8.18
CA LEU A 220 10.68 -4.88 7.54
C LEU A 220 11.26 -3.80 8.48
N MET A 221 10.46 -3.20 9.37
CA MET A 221 11.00 -2.28 10.38
C MET A 221 12.02 -2.94 11.31
N VAL A 222 11.76 -4.18 11.75
CA VAL A 222 12.66 -4.95 12.59
C VAL A 222 13.92 -5.37 11.82
N GLU A 223 13.75 -5.87 10.59
CA GLU A 223 14.87 -6.26 9.73
C GLU A 223 15.79 -5.08 9.39
N ALA A 224 15.21 -3.90 9.09
CA ALA A 224 15.95 -2.67 8.84
C ALA A 224 16.77 -2.24 10.07
N ALA A 225 16.23 -2.44 11.27
CA ALA A 225 16.93 -2.19 12.53
C ALA A 225 18.03 -3.23 12.83
N GLY A 226 18.14 -4.29 12.02
CA GLY A 226 19.11 -5.37 12.21
C GLY A 226 18.80 -6.29 13.38
N MET A 227 17.50 -6.48 13.68
CA MET A 227 17.02 -7.22 14.84
C MET A 227 16.52 -8.63 14.50
#